data_AF-A0A2C9WTD5-F1
#
_entry.id   AF-A0A2C9WTD5-F1
#
_cell.length_a   1.000
_cell.length_b   1.000
_cell.length_c   1.000
_cell.angle_alpha   90.00
_cell.angle_beta   90.00
_cell.angle_gamma   90.00
#
_symmetry.space_group_name_H-M   'P 1'
#
loop_
_entity.id
_entity.type
_entity.pdbx_description
1 polymer ?
#
loop_
_entity_poly.entity_id
_entity_poly.type
_entity_poly.pdbx_seq_one_letter_code
_entity_poly.pdbx_strand_id
1 'polypeptide(L)'
;MSQYQYLTMACKDATDQDEEVDFILNGESLVIVAVEVCLQNGIKDAHEKLINAFPNHKVMTTYAPLFNYFQSVLELQTLEAELSIGDSAMGDHRLDKAFHWKELKAQKH
;
A
#
# COMPACT_ATOMS: atom_id res chain seq x y z
N MET A 1 5.31 24.14 2.36
CA MET A 1 5.74 22.73 2.55
C MET A 1 4.52 21.86 2.32
N SER A 2 4.59 20.92 1.37
CA SER A 2 3.53 19.93 1.17
C SER A 2 3.40 19.07 2.43
N GLN A 3 2.25 19.12 3.08
CA GLN A 3 1.99 18.32 4.27
C GLN A 3 1.69 16.88 3.82
N TYR A 4 2.65 15.98 4.03
CA TYR A 4 2.48 14.57 3.74
C TYR A 4 1.46 13.96 4.69
N GLN A 5 0.40 13.40 4.13
CA GLN A 5 -0.66 12.68 4.85
C GLN A 5 -0.33 11.19 4.93
N TYR A 6 -0.68 10.59 6.07
CA TYR A 6 -0.45 9.20 6.38
C TYR A 6 -1.73 8.59 6.93
N LEU A 7 -1.91 7.29 6.67
CA LEU A 7 -2.99 6.46 7.17
C LEU A 7 -2.40 5.44 8.12
N THR A 8 -2.80 5.47 9.38
CA THR A 8 -2.52 4.42 10.36
C THR A 8 -3.75 3.55 10.47
N MET A 9 -3.59 2.24 10.34
CA MET A 9 -4.67 1.28 10.27
C MET A 9 -4.45 0.19 11.31
N ALA A 10 -5.51 -0.22 12.00
CA ALA A 10 -5.54 -1.44 12.80
C ALA A 10 -6.19 -2.54 11.98
N CYS A 11 -5.56 -3.70 11.93
CA CYS A 11 -5.96 -4.82 11.11
C CYS A 11 -6.07 -6.10 11.96
N LYS A 12 -7.17 -6.84 11.77
CA LYS A 12 -7.32 -8.20 12.30
C LYS A 12 -6.88 -9.22 11.25
N ASP A 13 -6.62 -10.44 11.69
CA ASP A 13 -6.49 -11.56 10.75
C ASP A 13 -7.84 -11.82 10.07
N ALA A 14 -7.80 -12.04 8.76
CA ALA A 14 -8.95 -12.39 7.96
C ALA A 14 -9.48 -13.78 8.35
N THR A 15 -10.79 -13.96 8.22
CA THR A 15 -11.53 -15.18 8.52
C THR A 15 -12.42 -15.54 7.34
N ASP A 16 -12.93 -16.77 7.32
CA ASP A 16 -13.86 -17.23 6.27
C ASP A 16 -15.19 -16.46 6.22
N GLN A 17 -15.46 -15.61 7.21
CA GLN A 17 -16.64 -14.74 7.26
C GLN A 17 -16.41 -13.36 6.64
N ASP A 18 -15.16 -12.98 6.38
CA ASP A 18 -14.85 -11.70 5.75
C ASP A 18 -15.06 -11.82 4.24
N GLU A 19 -15.83 -10.90 3.66
CA GLU A 19 -16.13 -10.88 2.23
C GLU A 19 -14.88 -10.58 1.39
N GLU A 20 -13.98 -9.75 1.94
CA GLU A 20 -12.80 -9.24 1.26
C GLU A 20 -11.58 -9.23 2.21
N VAL A 21 -10.39 -9.29 1.62
CA VAL A 21 -9.10 -9.16 2.32
C VAL A 21 -8.43 -7.88 1.85
N ASP A 22 -8.10 -6.98 2.79
CA ASP A 22 -7.49 -5.69 2.46
C ASP A 22 -5.99 -5.82 2.17
N PHE A 23 -5.28 -6.64 2.95
CA PHE A 23 -3.84 -6.83 2.79
C PHE A 23 -3.43 -8.29 2.94
N ILE A 24 -2.43 -8.69 2.15
CA ILE A 24 -1.67 -9.93 2.38
C ILE A 24 -0.21 -9.56 2.64
N LEU A 25 0.27 -9.77 3.86
CA LEU A 25 1.64 -9.45 4.26
C LEU A 25 2.33 -10.72 4.75
N ASN A 26 3.42 -11.14 4.08
CA ASN A 26 4.18 -12.35 4.41
C ASN A 26 3.31 -13.62 4.56
N GLY A 27 2.23 -13.72 3.77
CA GLY A 27 1.28 -14.84 3.80
C GLY A 27 0.14 -14.69 4.80
N GLU A 28 0.12 -13.63 5.61
CA GLU A 28 -0.96 -13.33 6.53
C GLU A 28 -2.01 -12.46 5.84
N SER A 29 -3.27 -12.90 5.84
CA SER A 29 -4.39 -12.13 5.30
C SER A 29 -4.99 -11.25 6.39
N LEU A 30 -5.17 -9.97 6.10
CA LEU A 30 -5.54 -8.93 7.07
C LEU A 30 -6.73 -8.12 6.58
N VAL A 31 -7.61 -7.76 7.51
CA VAL A 31 -8.77 -6.89 7.30
C VAL A 31 -8.67 -5.68 8.22
N ILE A 32 -8.83 -4.49 7.65
CA ILE A 32 -8.83 -3.22 8.36
C ILE A 32 -10.09 -3.12 9.22
N VAL A 33 -9.92 -2.79 10.49
CA VAL A 33 -11.04 -2.55 11.42
C VAL A 33 -11.13 -1.10 11.88
N ALA A 34 -10.04 -0.34 11.75
CA ALA A 34 -10.00 1.08 12.11
C ALA A 34 -8.89 1.80 11.34
N VAL A 35 -9.13 3.10 11.06
CA VAL A 35 -8.21 3.98 10.35
C VAL A 35 -8.12 5.33 11.05
N GLU A 36 -6.91 5.87 11.14
CA GLU A 36 -6.60 7.23 11.58
C GLU A 36 -5.80 7.94 10.51
N VAL A 37 -6.20 9.17 10.18
CA VAL A 37 -5.48 10.04 9.23
C VAL A 37 -4.62 11.01 10.03
N CYS A 38 -3.34 11.11 9.68
CA CYS A 38 -2.43 12.02 10.35
C CYS A 38 -1.45 12.68 9.38
N LEU A 39 -0.83 13.76 9.83
CA LEU A 39 0.36 14.31 9.16
C LEU A 39 1.62 13.58 9.65
N GLN A 40 2.73 13.77 8.95
CA GLN A 40 4.00 13.11 9.27
C GLN A 40 4.42 13.20 10.75
N ASN A 41 4.19 14.33 11.41
CA ASN A 41 4.54 14.54 12.82
C ASN A 41 3.56 13.87 13.81
N GLY A 42 2.39 13.44 13.36
CA GLY A 42 1.36 12.78 14.16
C GLY A 42 1.32 11.26 13.98
N ILE A 43 2.22 10.67 13.19
CA ILE A 43 2.24 9.22 12.93
C ILE A 43 2.35 8.43 14.23
N LYS A 44 3.28 8.81 15.12
CA LYS A 44 3.52 8.10 16.38
C LYS A 44 2.26 8.09 17.25
N ASP A 45 1.65 9.25 17.43
CA ASP A 45 0.46 9.40 18.28
C ASP A 45 -0.72 8.59 17.71
N ALA A 46 -0.94 8.64 16.39
CA ALA A 46 -1.98 7.85 15.74
C ALA A 46 -1.73 6.34 15.88
N HIS A 47 -0.48 5.91 15.75
CA HIS A 47 -0.07 4.51 15.90
C HIS A 47 -0.28 4.00 17.34
N GLU A 48 0.17 4.76 18.34
CA GLU A 48 -0.03 4.42 19.76
C GLU A 48 -1.51 4.39 20.13
N LYS A 49 -2.31 5.34 19.63
CA LYS A 49 -3.77 5.38 19.83
C LYS A 49 -4.44 4.08 19.36
N LEU A 50 -4.08 3.61 18.16
CA LEU A 50 -4.65 2.38 17.61
C LEU A 50 -4.13 1.12 18.31
N ILE A 51 -2.86 1.06 18.70
CA ILE A 51 -2.34 -0.05 19.51
C ILE A 51 -3.11 -0.17 20.82
N ASN A 52 -3.35 0.95 21.51
CA ASN A 52 -4.04 0.96 22.79
C ASN A 52 -5.53 0.59 22.65
N ALA A 53 -6.19 1.04 21.58
CA ALA A 53 -7.60 0.72 21.33
C ALA A 53 -7.80 -0.72 20.82
N PHE A 54 -6.82 -1.26 20.09
CA PHE A 54 -6.90 -2.57 19.43
C PHE A 54 -5.68 -3.46 19.77
N PRO A 55 -5.51 -3.86 21.04
CA PRO A 55 -4.27 -4.50 21.53
C PRO A 55 -3.94 -5.86 20.89
N ASN A 56 -4.93 -6.55 20.33
CA ASN A 56 -4.76 -7.85 19.65
C ASN A 56 -4.72 -7.71 18.12
N HIS A 57 -4.66 -6.49 17.59
CA HIS A 57 -4.64 -6.23 16.15
C HIS A 57 -3.25 -5.78 15.72
N LYS A 58 -2.92 -6.02 14.46
CA LYS A 58 -1.69 -5.50 13.85
C LYS A 58 -1.95 -4.05 13.47
N VAL A 59 -1.04 -3.15 13.85
CA VAL A 59 -1.14 -1.73 13.48
C VAL A 59 -0.07 -1.42 12.46
N MET A 60 -0.45 -0.80 11.35
CA MET A 60 0.47 -0.39 10.30
C MET A 60 0.19 1.05 9.86
N THR A 61 1.21 1.74 9.36
CA THR A 61 1.08 3.10 8.83
C THR A 61 1.62 3.16 7.42
N THR A 62 0.89 3.83 6.53
CA THR A 62 1.30 4.05 5.13
C THR A 62 1.13 5.50 4.72
N TYR A 63 1.84 5.90 3.67
CA TYR A 63 1.70 7.22 3.06
C TYR A 63 0.40 7.26 2.24
N ALA A 64 -0.50 8.19 2.54
CA ALA A 64 -1.87 8.17 2.02
C ALA A 64 -1.95 8.19 0.47
N PRO A 65 -1.15 9.00 -0.24
CA PRO A 65 -1.16 9.01 -1.71
C PRO A 65 -0.69 7.71 -2.37
N LEU A 66 -0.14 6.75 -1.62
CA LEU A 66 0.26 5.44 -2.16
C LEU A 66 -0.93 4.72 -2.81
N PHE A 67 -2.12 4.80 -2.22
CA PHE A 67 -3.32 4.17 -2.76
C PHE A 67 -3.71 4.76 -4.12
N ASN A 68 -3.62 6.07 -4.28
CA ASN A 68 -3.86 6.74 -5.57
C ASN A 68 -2.85 6.29 -6.63
N TYR A 69 -1.57 6.15 -6.25
CA TYR A 69 -0.57 5.65 -7.18
C TYR A 69 -0.85 4.21 -7.62
N PHE A 70 -1.30 3.33 -6.72
CA PHE A 70 -1.69 1.98 -7.09
C PHE A 70 -2.87 1.97 -8.06
N GLN A 71 -3.87 2.81 -7.83
CA GLN A 71 -4.98 2.95 -8.77
C GLN A 71 -4.50 3.41 -10.15
N SER A 72 -3.70 4.47 -10.23
CA SER A 72 -3.18 4.96 -11.52
C SER A 72 -2.34 3.93 -12.26
N VAL A 73 -1.57 3.11 -11.55
CA VAL A 73 -0.78 2.04 -12.19
C VAL A 73 -1.67 0.93 -12.71
N LEU A 74 -2.72 0.55 -11.98
CA LEU A 74 -3.68 -0.43 -12.47
C LEU A 74 -4.39 0.06 -13.74
N GLU A 75 -4.77 1.34 -13.77
CA GLU A 75 -5.36 1.98 -14.96
C GLU A 75 -4.38 1.96 -16.14
N LEU A 76 -3.10 2.29 -15.92
CA LEU A 76 -2.07 2.22 -16.96
C LEU A 76 -1.86 0.80 -17.48
N GLN A 77 -1.75 -0.20 -16.61
CA GLN A 77 -1.60 -1.60 -17.03
C GLN A 77 -2.80 -2.11 -17.83
N THR A 78 -4.00 -1.68 -17.46
CA THR A 78 -5.23 -2.00 -18.21
C THR A 78 -5.17 -1.39 -19.62
N LEU A 79 -4.79 -0.12 -19.72
CA LEU A 79 -4.63 0.56 -21.01
C LEU A 79 -3.52 -0.07 -21.89
N GLU A 80 -2.38 -0.44 -21.31
CA GLU A 80 -1.30 -1.13 -22.03
C GLU A 80 -1.76 -2.49 -22.59
N ALA A 81 -2.50 -3.26 -21.79
CA ALA A 81 -3.07 -4.54 -22.21
C ALA A 81 -4.09 -4.37 -23.36
N GLU A 82 -4.93 -3.34 -23.29
CA GLU A 82 -5.91 -3.02 -24.34
C GLU A 82 -5.25 -2.55 -25.65
N LEU A 83 -4.10 -1.87 -25.56
CA LEU A 83 -3.42 -1.32 -26.73
C LEU A 83 -2.51 -2.34 -27.44
N SER A 84 -2.10 -3.44 -26.80
CA SER A 84 -1.13 -4.43 -27.34
C SER A 84 0.19 -3.79 -27.84
N ILE A 85 0.55 -2.61 -27.34
CA ILE A 85 1.78 -1.91 -27.72
C ILE A 85 2.87 -2.36 -26.76
N GLY A 86 3.70 -3.29 -27.23
CA GLY A 86 5.00 -3.56 -26.63
C GLY A 86 5.90 -2.35 -26.79
N ASP A 87 6.07 -1.59 -25.72
CA ASP A 87 7.35 -1.22 -25.11
C ASP A 87 6.99 -0.30 -23.94
N SER A 88 7.07 -0.83 -22.72
CA SER A 88 6.76 -0.06 -21.51
C SER A 88 7.86 0.98 -21.30
N ALA A 89 7.54 2.24 -21.56
CA ALA A 89 8.42 3.35 -21.28
C ALA A 89 8.62 3.45 -19.76
N MET A 90 9.77 2.96 -19.26
CA MET A 90 10.15 3.12 -17.86
C MET A 90 10.26 4.60 -17.51
N GLY A 91 9.33 5.11 -16.70
CA GLY A 91 9.51 6.37 -16.01
C GLY A 91 10.60 6.26 -14.93
N ASP A 92 11.21 7.39 -14.58
CA ASP A 92 12.22 7.47 -13.49
C ASP A 92 11.56 7.70 -12.12
N HIS A 93 10.30 7.30 -11.93
CA HIS A 93 9.65 7.38 -10.63
C HIS A 93 10.06 6.20 -9.74
N ARG A 94 10.20 6.45 -8.43
CA ARG A 94 10.50 5.39 -7.44
C ARG A 94 9.55 4.20 -7.53
N LEU A 95 8.29 4.46 -7.88
CA LEU A 95 7.26 3.42 -8.01
C LEU A 95 7.45 2.60 -9.28
N ASP A 96 7.85 3.19 -10.40
CA ASP A 96 8.15 2.45 -11.63
C ASP A 96 9.23 1.39 -11.39
N LYS A 97 10.27 1.74 -10.63
CA LYS A 97 11.31 0.81 -10.18
C LYS A 97 10.75 -0.30 -9.27
N ALA A 98 9.73 0.00 -8.46
CA ALA A 98 9.08 -1.01 -7.62
C ALA A 98 8.24 -2.00 -8.45
N PHE A 99 7.61 -1.53 -9.54
CA PHE A 99 6.86 -2.41 -10.46
C PHE A 99 7.77 -3.28 -11.34
N HIS A 100 8.89 -2.73 -11.82
CA HIS A 100 9.88 -3.43 -12.66
C HIS A 100 10.97 -4.14 -11.84
N TRP A 101 10.60 -4.71 -10.69
CA TRP A 101 11.58 -5.29 -9.76
C TRP A 101 12.29 -6.53 -10.33
N LYS A 102 11.65 -7.25 -11.27
CA LYS A 102 12.21 -8.46 -11.89
C LYS A 102 13.38 -8.10 -12.80
N GLU A 103 13.19 -7.11 -13.68
CA GLU A 103 14.23 -6.62 -14.60
C GLU A 103 15.43 -6.08 -13.81
N LEU A 104 15.15 -5.30 -12.76
CA LEU A 104 16.18 -4.73 -11.89
C LEU A 104 16.96 -5.78 -11.09
N LYS A 105 16.31 -6.90 -10.72
CA LYS A 105 16.99 -8.00 -10.03
C LYS A 105 17.89 -8.79 -11.00
N ALA A 106 17.45 -9.00 -12.24
CA ALA A 106 18.20 -9.73 -13.26
C ALA A 106 19.50 -9.01 -13.67
N GLN A 107 19.53 -7.67 -13.66
CA GLN A 107 20.71 -6.87 -14.00
C GLN A 107 21.82 -6.85 -12.92
N LYS A 108 21.53 -7.39 -11.72
CA LYS A 108 22.47 -7.39 -10.58
C LYS A 108 23.21 -8.72 -10.38
N HIS A 109 23.10 -9.63 -11.34
CA HIS A 109 23.83 -10.91 -11.42
C HIS A 109 24.57 -11.00 -12.75
#